data_AF-A0A7X8N3B7-F1
#
_entry.id   AF-A0A7X8N3B7-F1
#
_cell.length_a   1.000
_cell.length_b   1.000
_cell.length_c   1.000
_cell.angle_alpha   90.00
_cell.angle_beta   90.00
_cell.angle_gamma   90.00
#
_symmetry.space_group_name_H-M   'P 1'
#
loop_
_entity.id
_entity.type
_entity.pdbx_description
1 polymer ?
#
loop_
_entity_poly.entity_id
_entity_poly.type
_entity_poly.pdbx_seq_one_letter_code
_entity_poly.pdbx_strand_id
1 'polypeptide(L)'
;MSQLSFFDISQEKLAENRSEAQLNNKVSYDVGETIQGSRKQQAALKRLFSERKTESLLLEIENESPVLAAELITKQELFSQFSLQEEKEKGTEPEVARLKQLIINRVDTSPKDTSDCRLMYLHAAQELLKRFNSLVSWNDVQKFISEIGTLINNEHYSMNDIEEKIDSVTNTFAIMEESRNTKVRTYFNLCRRLARYKAVKEHLDNVGEMKISILGDKFTNLFIKQTSLNSAIRSAQKANNWADLLDKKATGSKKVGKSANKPVWERALPDRPDRVDGRLSTINKPEELASFFGFPAIQFGHYVEDKSASEHIFRCSEALMDLADILAVADTSMSLKNRLKLSFGARGRGKALASYERGQKVINFTKNKGTLGVLAHEFGHSLDNFLYDLSHDFKNGKSHYLSELDNLGDNLPQPVIDAMKELMTAIKEGNSTAYFLNENQPGVKPRETLSVGRIYRQADNLAHAVELLKAEQDQELKEEIELLEYYNPSSTQKEVEKIENKYFKEFKKLVQALAWLDQQVHGKRPDKIPYPSNTSTFYQNALALDGGKVKYWAADCELFARAFESYIESKLKQEGRKSDYLVVGTTDIRAYPCGEERKNIHEKVEILIKEVSTLL
;
A
#
# COMPACT_ATOMS: atom_id res chain seq x y z
N MET A 1 51.34 -12.85 38.97
CA MET A 1 50.99 -12.38 37.62
C MET A 1 49.57 -12.83 37.34
N SER A 2 48.64 -11.88 37.34
CA SER A 2 47.21 -12.06 37.12
C SER A 2 46.92 -12.30 35.64
N GLN A 3 46.20 -13.38 35.34
CA GLN A 3 45.56 -13.55 34.03
C GLN A 3 44.36 -12.59 33.95
N LEU A 4 44.43 -11.66 33.02
CA LEU A 4 43.37 -10.73 32.67
C LEU A 4 42.27 -11.49 31.92
N SER A 5 41.12 -11.62 32.56
CA SER A 5 39.82 -11.84 31.93
C SER A 5 39.48 -10.61 31.08
N PHE A 6 39.25 -10.79 29.78
CA PHE A 6 38.73 -9.76 28.87
C PHE A 6 37.47 -10.31 28.18
N PHE A 7 36.37 -10.32 28.93
CA PHE A 7 35.01 -10.26 28.39
C PHE A 7 34.16 -9.45 29.38
N ASP A 8 34.58 -8.20 29.62
CA ASP A 8 33.63 -7.15 30.01
C ASP A 8 32.98 -6.65 28.72
N ILE A 9 31.88 -7.31 28.30
CA ILE A 9 30.92 -6.65 27.42
C ILE A 9 30.26 -5.61 28.31
N SER A 10 30.77 -4.38 28.26
CA SER A 10 30.06 -3.22 28.76
C SER A 10 28.68 -3.20 28.10
N GLN A 11 27.64 -3.57 28.85
CA GLN A 11 26.27 -3.31 28.45
C GLN A 11 26.13 -1.79 28.32
N GLU A 12 26.28 -1.26 27.11
CA GLU A 12 25.85 0.11 26.83
C GLU A 12 24.35 0.15 27.16
N LYS A 13 24.03 0.83 28.25
CA LYS A 13 22.66 1.00 28.69
C LYS A 13 21.92 1.78 27.60
N LEU A 14 21.00 1.12 26.91
CA LEU A 14 20.17 1.75 25.88
C LEU A 14 19.53 3.01 26.45
N ALA A 15 19.69 4.12 25.72
CA ALA A 15 19.23 5.43 26.18
C ALA A 15 17.69 5.45 26.30
N GLU A 16 17.20 5.96 27.42
CA GLU A 16 15.78 6.29 27.58
C GLU A 16 15.45 7.52 26.72
N ASN A 17 14.46 7.40 25.84
CA ASN A 17 14.03 8.46 24.95
C ASN A 17 12.57 8.83 25.26
N ARG A 18 12.39 9.69 26.26
CA ARG A 18 11.06 10.09 26.73
C ARG A 18 10.58 11.33 25.99
N SER A 19 9.36 11.28 25.45
CA SER A 19 8.64 12.50 25.08
C SER A 19 8.15 13.25 26.32
N GLU A 20 7.75 14.52 26.19
CA GLU A 20 7.14 15.29 27.29
C GLU A 20 5.97 14.55 27.95
N ALA A 21 5.17 13.84 27.16
CA ALA A 21 4.03 13.06 27.65
C ALA A 21 4.44 11.77 28.40
N GLN A 22 5.69 11.33 28.26
CA GLN A 22 6.22 10.10 28.85
C GLN A 22 7.18 10.36 30.03
N LEU A 23 7.50 11.62 30.34
CA LEU A 23 8.48 11.96 31.40
C LEU A 23 8.17 11.29 32.74
N ASN A 24 6.90 11.25 33.14
CA ASN A 24 6.46 10.70 34.42
C ASN A 24 6.11 9.20 34.36
N ASN A 25 6.22 8.55 33.21
CA ASN A 25 5.87 7.13 33.06
C ASN A 25 6.95 6.25 33.68
N LYS A 26 6.55 5.18 34.36
CA LYS A 26 7.47 4.23 35.00
C LYS A 26 7.93 3.12 34.08
N VAL A 27 7.16 2.83 33.03
CA VAL A 27 7.40 1.70 32.10
C VAL A 27 7.03 2.07 30.65
N SER A 28 6.00 2.90 30.45
CA SER A 28 5.53 3.30 29.11
C SER A 28 6.36 4.44 28.51
N TYR A 29 7.61 4.16 28.15
CA TYR A 29 8.52 5.11 27.51
C TYR A 29 9.38 4.42 26.45
N ASP A 30 9.85 5.21 25.47
CA ASP A 30 10.67 4.65 24.39
C ASP A 30 12.12 4.46 24.86
N VAL A 31 12.80 3.46 24.32
CA VAL A 31 14.22 3.18 24.55
C VAL A 31 14.92 2.88 23.24
N GLY A 32 16.20 3.24 23.17
CA GLY A 32 17.04 3.00 22.00
C GLY A 32 16.86 4.01 20.87
N GLU A 33 17.06 3.56 19.64
CA GLU A 33 16.97 4.44 18.48
C GLU A 33 15.55 4.95 18.19
N THR A 34 15.45 6.10 17.54
CA THR A 34 14.14 6.67 17.20
C THR A 34 13.52 5.93 16.02
N ILE A 35 12.34 5.34 16.22
CA ILE A 35 11.55 4.72 15.15
C ILE A 35 10.68 5.79 14.48
N GLN A 36 10.94 6.06 13.19
CA GLN A 36 10.20 7.02 12.35
C GLN A 36 8.79 6.53 12.01
N GLY A 37 7.88 7.43 11.62
CA GLY A 37 6.52 7.11 11.16
C GLY A 37 5.47 6.81 12.24
N SER A 38 5.78 7.01 13.52
CA SER A 38 4.83 6.78 14.63
C SER A 38 3.63 7.76 14.58
N ARG A 39 2.50 7.41 15.21
CA ARG A 39 1.31 8.31 15.26
C ARG A 39 1.61 9.65 15.91
N LYS A 40 2.48 9.69 16.92
CA LYS A 40 2.90 10.94 17.57
C LYS A 40 3.70 11.83 16.64
N GLN A 41 4.63 11.27 15.86
CA GLN A 41 5.36 12.00 14.82
C GLN A 41 4.43 12.46 13.69
N GLN A 42 3.58 11.57 13.17
CA GLN A 42 2.60 11.91 12.13
C GLN A 42 1.65 13.04 12.57
N ALA A 43 1.18 13.01 13.82
CA ALA A 43 0.34 14.08 14.37
C ALA A 43 1.10 15.40 14.53
N ALA A 44 2.36 15.36 14.98
CA ALA A 44 3.21 16.53 15.07
C ALA A 44 3.49 17.13 13.69
N LEU A 45 3.86 16.30 12.71
CA LEU A 45 4.07 16.71 11.32
C LEU A 45 2.79 17.27 10.69
N LYS A 46 1.64 16.63 10.92
CA LYS A 46 0.34 17.15 10.46
C LYS A 46 0.05 18.52 11.05
N ARG A 47 0.25 18.71 12.36
CA ARG A 47 0.07 20.01 13.02
C ARG A 47 1.00 21.06 12.43
N LEU A 48 2.29 20.74 12.32
CA LEU A 48 3.28 21.61 11.71
C LEU A 48 2.90 21.95 10.26
N PHE A 49 2.37 21.00 9.49
CA PHE A 49 1.98 21.23 8.09
C PHE A 49 0.72 22.09 7.97
N SER A 50 -0.24 21.92 8.89
CA SER A 50 -1.40 22.80 8.98
C SER A 50 -0.99 24.26 9.26
N GLU A 51 0.01 24.46 10.12
CA GLU A 51 0.58 25.77 10.47
C GLU A 51 1.45 26.34 9.32
N ARG A 52 2.32 25.52 8.73
CA ARG A 52 3.28 25.89 7.66
C ARG A 52 3.30 24.86 6.53
N LYS A 53 2.66 25.16 5.41
CA LYS A 53 2.59 24.27 4.24
C LYS A 53 3.84 24.38 3.35
N THR A 54 5.04 24.14 3.86
CA THR A 54 6.29 24.31 3.08
C THR A 54 6.66 23.06 2.28
N GLU A 55 7.39 23.25 1.18
CA GLU A 55 7.99 22.16 0.40
C GLU A 55 8.86 21.26 1.27
N SER A 56 9.75 21.83 2.09
CA SER A 56 10.64 21.06 2.96
C SER A 56 9.89 20.11 3.90
N LEU A 57 8.75 20.57 4.44
CA LEU A 57 7.94 19.79 5.36
C LEU A 57 7.11 18.74 4.62
N LEU A 58 6.65 19.03 3.40
CA LEU A 58 6.03 18.02 2.57
C LEU A 58 7.03 16.90 2.27
N LEU A 59 8.27 17.22 1.87
CA LEU A 59 9.31 16.22 1.61
C LEU A 59 9.64 15.39 2.87
N GLU A 60 9.67 16.02 4.05
CA GLU A 60 9.81 15.31 5.33
C GLU A 60 8.63 14.34 5.55
N ILE A 61 7.39 14.78 5.29
CA ILE A 61 6.19 13.93 5.42
C ILE A 61 6.17 12.82 4.37
N GLU A 62 6.62 13.05 3.14
CA GLU A 62 6.72 12.04 2.09
C GLU A 62 7.70 10.93 2.49
N ASN A 63 8.83 11.30 3.06
CA ASN A 63 9.83 10.36 3.56
C ASN A 63 9.31 9.55 4.75
N GLU A 64 8.58 10.20 5.66
CA GLU A 64 8.05 9.57 6.88
C GLU A 64 6.80 8.72 6.61
N SER A 65 5.87 9.21 5.79
CA SER A 65 4.61 8.56 5.46
C SER A 65 3.98 9.12 4.17
N PRO A 66 4.19 8.46 3.02
CA PRO A 66 3.52 8.82 1.75
C PRO A 66 1.99 8.84 1.86
N VAL A 67 1.44 7.97 2.71
CA VAL A 67 -0.01 7.91 2.98
C VAL A 67 -0.48 9.18 3.70
N LEU A 68 0.28 9.67 4.68
CA LEU A 68 -0.03 10.94 5.34
C LEU A 68 0.10 12.11 4.34
N ALA A 69 1.12 12.10 3.49
CA ALA A 69 1.25 13.12 2.43
C ALA A 69 0.02 13.15 1.52
N ALA A 70 -0.47 11.99 1.07
CA ALA A 70 -1.69 11.89 0.28
C ALA A 70 -2.95 12.38 1.02
N GLU A 71 -3.04 12.16 2.33
CA GLU A 71 -4.14 12.68 3.17
C GLU A 71 -4.09 14.22 3.31
N LEU A 72 -2.89 14.81 3.36
CA LEU A 72 -2.68 16.25 3.55
C LEU A 72 -2.74 17.04 2.24
N ILE A 73 -2.31 16.46 1.13
CA ILE A 73 -2.32 17.10 -0.20
C ILE A 73 -3.66 16.83 -0.88
N THR A 74 -4.70 17.45 -0.32
CA THR A 74 -6.06 17.44 -0.89
C THR A 74 -6.60 18.85 -1.00
N LYS A 75 -7.56 19.06 -1.91
CA LYS A 75 -8.25 20.36 -2.04
C LYS A 75 -8.83 20.84 -0.70
N GLN A 76 -9.41 19.93 0.09
CA GLN A 76 -10.05 20.30 1.35
C GLN A 76 -9.03 20.87 2.35
N GLU A 77 -7.86 20.24 2.46
CA GLU A 77 -6.82 20.66 3.40
C GLU A 77 -6.08 21.91 2.90
N LEU A 78 -5.75 21.98 1.61
CA LEU A 78 -4.99 23.10 1.04
C LEU A 78 -5.80 24.40 0.95
N PHE A 79 -7.10 24.31 0.66
CA PHE A 79 -8.00 25.47 0.57
C PHE A 79 -8.85 25.66 1.84
N SER A 80 -8.47 25.04 2.96
CA SER A 80 -9.18 25.13 4.24
C SER A 80 -9.30 26.56 4.79
N GLN A 81 -8.35 27.43 4.45
CA GLN A 81 -8.34 28.85 4.81
C GLN A 81 -9.29 29.70 3.96
N PHE A 82 -9.89 29.15 2.90
CA PHE A 82 -10.87 29.89 2.12
C PHE A 82 -12.24 29.77 2.78
N SER A 83 -12.75 30.87 3.33
CA SER A 83 -14.13 30.96 3.79
C SER A 83 -14.81 32.22 3.27
N LEU A 84 -16.10 32.11 2.91
CA LEU A 84 -16.89 33.27 2.47
C LEU A 84 -16.98 34.34 3.56
N GLN A 85 -16.93 33.93 4.82
CA GLN A 85 -16.95 34.84 5.96
C GLN A 85 -15.67 35.69 6.04
N GLU A 86 -14.49 35.08 5.90
CA GLU A 86 -13.22 35.82 5.86
C GLU A 86 -13.12 36.74 4.65
N GLU A 87 -13.61 36.31 3.49
CA GLU A 87 -13.61 37.15 2.29
C GLU A 87 -14.48 38.40 2.45
N LYS A 88 -15.61 38.28 3.18
CA LYS A 88 -16.45 39.41 3.58
C LYS A 88 -15.71 40.36 4.52
N GLU A 89 -15.00 39.83 5.51
CA GLU A 89 -14.22 40.62 6.47
C GLU A 89 -13.05 41.35 5.81
N LYS A 90 -12.45 40.76 4.76
CA LYS A 90 -11.43 41.40 3.91
C LYS A 90 -11.99 42.51 3.00
N GLY A 91 -13.31 42.71 2.95
CA GLY A 91 -13.95 43.69 2.08
C GLY A 91 -14.05 43.26 0.61
N THR A 92 -14.00 41.96 0.33
CA THR A 92 -14.14 41.44 -1.04
C THR A 92 -15.57 41.65 -1.54
N GLU A 93 -15.73 41.93 -2.83
CA GLU A 93 -17.06 42.03 -3.43
C GLU A 93 -17.76 40.64 -3.46
N PRO A 94 -19.08 40.56 -3.18
CA PRO A 94 -19.83 39.30 -3.16
C PRO A 94 -19.61 38.41 -4.39
N GLU A 95 -19.67 39.00 -5.58
CA GLU A 95 -19.49 38.32 -6.85
C GLU A 95 -18.05 37.80 -7.04
N VAL A 96 -17.05 38.51 -6.53
CA VAL A 96 -15.64 38.10 -6.56
C VAL A 96 -15.41 36.93 -5.60
N ALA A 97 -15.95 36.98 -4.39
CA ALA A 97 -15.88 35.87 -3.44
C ALA A 97 -16.58 34.61 -4.00
N ARG A 98 -17.72 34.78 -4.68
CA ARG A 98 -18.40 33.69 -5.38
C ARG A 98 -17.55 33.11 -6.52
N LEU A 99 -16.87 33.95 -7.28
CA LEU A 99 -15.97 33.51 -8.35
C LEU A 99 -14.81 32.67 -7.80
N LYS A 100 -14.14 33.11 -6.72
CA LYS A 100 -13.09 32.34 -6.02
C LYS A 100 -13.61 30.95 -5.60
N GLN A 101 -14.80 30.90 -5.02
CA GLN A 101 -15.44 29.64 -4.62
C GLN A 101 -15.71 28.72 -5.83
N LEU A 102 -16.19 29.27 -6.94
CA LEU A 102 -16.42 28.51 -8.18
C LEU A 102 -15.13 27.98 -8.80
N ILE A 103 -14.02 28.71 -8.67
CA ILE A 103 -12.69 28.27 -9.10
C ILE A 103 -12.22 27.10 -8.22
N ILE A 104 -12.25 27.23 -6.89
CA ILE A 104 -11.85 26.16 -5.96
C ILE A 104 -12.68 24.90 -6.20
N ASN A 105 -14.00 25.03 -6.44
CA ASN A 105 -14.86 23.88 -6.69
C ASN A 105 -14.48 23.07 -7.94
N ARG A 106 -13.75 23.67 -8.89
CA ARG A 106 -13.26 23.02 -10.11
C ARG A 106 -11.87 22.42 -9.97
N VAL A 107 -11.17 22.70 -8.88
CA VAL A 107 -9.93 22.00 -8.52
C VAL A 107 -10.25 20.55 -8.16
N ASP A 108 -9.45 19.62 -8.66
CA ASP A 108 -9.58 18.18 -8.39
C ASP A 108 -9.42 17.89 -6.89
N THR A 109 -9.95 16.77 -6.41
CA THR A 109 -9.95 16.47 -4.96
C THR A 109 -8.54 16.20 -4.44
N SER A 110 -7.72 15.54 -5.25
CA SER A 110 -6.35 15.14 -4.95
C SER A 110 -5.59 14.95 -6.28
N PRO A 111 -4.25 15.12 -6.30
CA PRO A 111 -3.44 14.79 -7.46
C PRO A 111 -3.30 13.27 -7.65
N LYS A 112 -2.59 12.87 -8.71
CA LYS A 112 -2.09 11.49 -8.86
C LYS A 112 -1.22 11.14 -7.65
N ASP A 113 -1.32 9.89 -7.18
CA ASP A 113 -0.67 9.40 -5.95
C ASP A 113 0.84 9.14 -6.16
N THR A 114 1.60 10.20 -6.41
CA THR A 114 3.06 10.22 -6.48
C THR A 114 3.61 11.45 -5.76
N SER A 115 4.81 11.35 -5.20
CA SER A 115 5.48 12.44 -4.48
C SER A 115 5.58 13.71 -5.32
N ASP A 116 6.08 13.59 -6.57
CA ASP A 116 6.24 14.73 -7.47
C ASP A 116 4.91 15.42 -7.78
N CYS A 117 3.85 14.64 -8.04
CA CYS A 117 2.54 15.21 -8.32
C CYS A 117 1.95 15.92 -7.10
N ARG A 118 2.22 15.43 -5.88
CA ARG A 118 1.80 16.09 -4.63
C ARG A 118 2.54 17.40 -4.41
N LEU A 119 3.85 17.43 -4.64
CA LEU A 119 4.65 18.65 -4.55
C LEU A 119 4.18 19.71 -5.56
N MET A 120 4.02 19.32 -6.82
CA MET A 120 3.51 20.21 -7.87
C MET A 120 2.12 20.75 -7.53
N TYR A 121 1.24 19.91 -6.99
CA TYR A 121 -0.10 20.29 -6.59
C TYR A 121 -0.11 21.26 -5.41
N LEU A 122 0.76 21.08 -4.42
CA LEU A 122 0.97 22.03 -3.33
C LEU A 122 1.38 23.41 -3.87
N HIS A 123 2.40 23.46 -4.72
CA HIS A 123 2.90 24.71 -5.32
C HIS A 123 1.82 25.42 -6.13
N ALA A 124 1.09 24.69 -6.97
CA ALA A 124 0.00 25.25 -7.77
C ALA A 124 -1.15 25.80 -6.89
N ALA A 125 -1.50 25.11 -5.80
CA ALA A 125 -2.53 25.57 -4.87
C ALA A 125 -2.09 26.83 -4.12
N GLN A 126 -0.83 26.92 -3.69
CA GLN A 126 -0.28 28.09 -3.02
C GLN A 126 -0.23 29.31 -3.93
N GLU A 127 0.21 29.13 -5.18
CA GLU A 127 0.23 30.22 -6.16
C GLU A 127 -1.19 30.73 -6.47
N LEU A 128 -2.17 29.83 -6.57
CA LEU A 128 -3.57 30.21 -6.75
C LEU A 128 -4.08 31.02 -5.55
N LEU A 129 -3.81 30.58 -4.32
CA LEU A 129 -4.18 31.30 -3.09
C LEU A 129 -3.48 32.66 -2.98
N LYS A 130 -2.20 32.75 -3.34
CA LYS A 130 -1.45 34.01 -3.39
C LYS A 130 -2.12 35.02 -4.31
N ARG A 131 -2.57 34.58 -5.49
CA ARG A 131 -3.29 35.44 -6.46
C ARG A 131 -4.70 35.79 -6.01
N PHE A 132 -5.34 34.95 -5.19
CA PHE A 132 -6.63 35.30 -4.57
C PHE A 132 -6.52 36.47 -3.60
N ASN A 133 -5.36 36.72 -2.98
CA ASN A 133 -5.21 37.83 -2.03
C ASN A 133 -5.35 39.20 -2.69
N SER A 134 -4.97 39.36 -3.97
CA SER A 134 -5.13 40.60 -4.73
C SER A 134 -6.50 40.74 -5.41
N LEU A 135 -7.34 39.72 -5.35
CA LEU A 135 -8.60 39.65 -6.08
C LEU A 135 -9.75 40.11 -5.16
N VAL A 136 -9.91 41.42 -4.97
CA VAL A 136 -10.88 41.99 -4.01
C VAL A 136 -12.07 42.62 -4.74
N SER A 137 -11.83 43.24 -5.90
CA SER A 137 -12.83 43.92 -6.72
C SER A 137 -13.02 43.29 -8.10
N TRP A 138 -14.13 43.59 -8.76
CA TRP A 138 -14.40 43.13 -10.12
C TRP A 138 -13.33 43.59 -11.12
N ASN A 139 -12.73 44.76 -10.89
CA ASN A 139 -11.67 45.30 -11.74
C ASN A 139 -10.41 44.39 -11.74
N ASP A 140 -10.18 43.66 -10.65
CA ASP A 140 -9.04 42.76 -10.51
C ASP A 140 -9.23 41.44 -11.28
N VAL A 141 -10.49 41.08 -11.59
CA VAL A 141 -10.87 39.78 -12.18
C VAL A 141 -10.27 39.59 -13.57
N GLN A 142 -10.31 40.62 -14.43
CA GLN A 142 -9.77 40.54 -15.79
C GLN A 142 -8.26 40.26 -15.77
N LYS A 143 -7.53 40.98 -14.92
CA LYS A 143 -6.10 40.80 -14.73
C LYS A 143 -5.79 39.39 -14.22
N PHE A 144 -6.50 38.95 -13.17
CA PHE A 144 -6.34 37.60 -12.61
C PHE A 144 -6.57 36.49 -13.64
N ILE A 145 -7.66 36.56 -14.43
CA ILE A 145 -7.96 35.57 -15.46
C ILE A 145 -6.84 35.53 -16.52
N SER A 146 -6.37 36.70 -16.96
CA SER A 146 -5.29 36.81 -17.94
C SER A 146 -3.98 36.21 -17.43
N GLU A 147 -3.67 36.41 -16.15
CA GLU A 147 -2.47 35.88 -15.52
C GLU A 147 -2.52 34.34 -15.41
N ILE A 148 -3.63 33.77 -14.93
CA ILE A 148 -3.80 32.31 -14.85
C ILE A 148 -3.80 31.68 -16.25
N GLY A 149 -4.45 32.33 -17.23
CA GLY A 149 -4.43 31.89 -18.62
C GLY A 149 -3.02 31.89 -19.21
N THR A 150 -2.21 32.90 -18.88
CA THR A 150 -0.80 32.97 -19.27
C THR A 150 0.01 31.81 -18.68
N LEU A 151 -0.18 31.51 -17.38
CA LEU A 151 0.48 30.38 -16.72
C LEU A 151 0.17 29.04 -17.42
N ILE A 152 -1.12 28.76 -17.64
CA ILE A 152 -1.55 27.52 -18.29
C ILE A 152 -1.00 27.41 -19.72
N ASN A 153 -0.99 28.50 -20.48
CA ASN A 153 -0.52 28.47 -21.86
C ASN A 153 1.00 28.29 -21.97
N ASN A 154 1.75 28.57 -20.90
CA ASN A 154 3.22 28.56 -20.91
C ASN A 154 3.85 27.42 -20.09
N GLU A 155 3.07 26.62 -19.36
CA GLU A 155 3.58 25.57 -18.44
C GLU A 155 4.40 24.43 -19.09
N HIS A 156 4.41 24.36 -20.43
CA HIS A 156 5.16 23.37 -21.21
C HIS A 156 6.56 23.83 -21.59
N TYR A 157 6.92 25.07 -21.27
CA TYR A 157 8.26 25.62 -21.52
C TYR A 157 9.11 25.51 -20.25
N SER A 158 10.29 24.89 -20.36
CA SER A 158 11.36 25.10 -19.38
C SER A 158 12.16 26.37 -19.69
N MET A 159 12.96 26.82 -18.73
CA MET A 159 13.87 27.95 -18.93
C MET A 159 14.83 27.69 -20.09
N ASN A 160 15.44 26.50 -20.13
CA ASN A 160 16.34 26.08 -21.20
C ASN A 160 15.63 26.06 -22.56
N ASP A 161 14.41 25.50 -22.64
CA ASP A 161 13.64 25.45 -23.91
C ASP A 161 13.40 26.84 -24.49
N ILE A 162 13.16 27.84 -23.63
CA ILE A 162 12.89 29.22 -24.05
C ILE A 162 14.16 29.93 -24.46
N GLU A 163 15.26 29.75 -23.74
CA GLU A 163 16.56 30.30 -24.11
C GLU A 163 17.01 29.78 -25.48
N GLU A 164 16.95 28.47 -25.71
CA GLU A 164 17.25 27.88 -27.02
C GLU A 164 16.36 28.42 -28.14
N LYS A 165 15.06 28.62 -27.86
CA LYS A 165 14.11 29.19 -28.83
C LYS A 165 14.39 30.67 -29.12
N ILE A 166 14.82 31.44 -28.13
CA ILE A 166 15.24 32.84 -28.31
C ILE A 166 16.50 32.90 -29.17
N ASP A 167 17.50 32.08 -28.87
CA ASP A 167 18.76 32.03 -29.62
C ASP A 167 18.55 31.60 -31.06
N SER A 168 17.75 30.56 -31.29
CA SER A 168 17.38 30.09 -32.63
C SER A 168 16.72 31.19 -33.48
N VAL A 169 15.77 31.93 -32.90
CA VAL A 169 15.09 33.03 -33.61
C VAL A 169 16.05 34.20 -33.84
N THR A 170 16.92 34.51 -32.87
CA THR A 170 17.92 35.59 -32.98
C THR A 170 18.98 35.28 -34.04
N ASN A 171 19.45 34.04 -34.13
CA ASN A 171 20.36 33.60 -35.21
C ASN A 171 19.68 33.66 -36.58
N THR A 172 18.40 33.29 -36.67
CA THR A 172 17.62 33.42 -37.90
C THR A 172 17.49 34.88 -38.34
N PHE A 173 17.34 35.80 -37.38
CA PHE A 173 17.34 37.24 -37.65
C PHE A 173 18.65 37.72 -38.26
N ALA A 174 19.79 37.33 -37.67
CA ALA A 174 21.11 37.72 -38.16
C ALA A 174 21.34 37.26 -39.62
N ILE A 175 21.02 35.99 -39.93
CA ILE A 175 21.15 35.43 -41.29
C ILE A 175 20.23 36.16 -42.31
N MET A 176 19.03 36.56 -41.88
CA MET A 176 18.10 37.30 -42.74
C MET A 176 18.58 38.72 -43.05
N GLU A 177 19.20 39.40 -42.09
CA GLU A 177 19.79 40.72 -42.31
C GLU A 177 20.98 40.66 -43.28
N GLU A 178 21.85 39.65 -43.13
CA GLU A 178 23.00 39.43 -44.02
C GLU A 178 22.59 39.12 -45.47
N SER A 179 21.52 38.35 -45.67
CA SER A 179 21.07 37.92 -47.00
C SER A 179 20.26 38.97 -47.78
N ARG A 180 19.96 40.14 -47.21
CA ARG A 180 19.12 41.22 -47.81
C ARG A 180 17.75 40.77 -48.35
N ASN A 181 17.26 39.60 -47.92
CA ASN A 181 16.01 39.00 -48.40
C ASN A 181 14.90 39.17 -47.36
N THR A 182 14.40 40.40 -47.22
CA THR A 182 13.37 40.75 -46.24
C THR A 182 11.98 40.65 -46.85
N LYS A 183 11.44 39.43 -46.95
CA LYS A 183 9.99 39.27 -47.04
C LYS A 183 9.38 39.85 -45.75
N VAL A 184 8.76 41.03 -45.86
CA VAL A 184 8.20 41.81 -44.74
C VAL A 184 7.38 40.95 -43.78
N ARG A 185 6.56 40.03 -44.32
CA ARG A 185 5.74 39.11 -43.52
C ARG A 185 6.54 38.11 -42.69
N THR A 186 7.66 37.61 -43.21
CA THR A 186 8.55 36.68 -42.50
C THR A 186 9.28 37.39 -41.37
N TYR A 187 9.81 38.59 -41.64
CA TYR A 187 10.45 39.43 -40.64
C TYR A 187 9.48 39.77 -39.48
N PHE A 188 8.27 40.22 -39.81
CA PHE A 188 7.24 40.53 -38.81
C PHE A 188 6.86 39.31 -37.96
N ASN A 189 6.74 38.12 -38.56
CA ASN A 189 6.47 36.89 -37.85
C ASN A 189 7.59 36.51 -36.87
N LEU A 190 8.85 36.70 -37.25
CA LEU A 190 10.00 36.47 -36.38
C LEU A 190 10.01 37.48 -35.22
N CYS A 191 9.72 38.76 -35.47
CA CYS A 191 9.64 39.77 -34.40
C CYS A 191 8.58 39.38 -33.38
N ARG A 192 7.41 38.92 -33.85
CA ARG A 192 6.31 38.48 -32.99
C ARG A 192 6.67 37.23 -32.18
N ARG A 193 7.39 36.28 -32.78
CA ARG A 193 7.88 35.08 -32.09
C ARG A 193 8.90 35.42 -31.01
N LEU A 194 9.88 36.28 -31.34
CA LEU A 194 10.90 36.71 -30.39
C LEU A 194 10.30 37.47 -29.21
N ALA A 195 9.38 38.41 -29.48
CA ALA A 195 8.65 39.14 -28.45
C ALA A 195 7.86 38.19 -27.54
N ARG A 196 7.19 37.17 -28.13
CA ARG A 196 6.50 36.13 -27.36
C ARG A 196 7.46 35.35 -26.47
N TYR A 197 8.57 34.84 -27.00
CA TYR A 197 9.51 34.04 -26.19
C TYR A 197 10.18 34.87 -25.09
N LYS A 198 10.52 36.14 -25.35
CA LYS A 198 11.00 37.06 -24.32
C LYS A 198 9.97 37.28 -23.20
N ALA A 199 8.70 37.45 -23.56
CA ALA A 199 7.63 37.56 -22.56
C ALA A 199 7.44 36.27 -21.74
N VAL A 200 7.62 35.08 -22.35
CA VAL A 200 7.61 33.81 -21.61
C VAL A 200 8.84 33.69 -20.71
N LYS A 201 10.03 34.11 -21.16
CA LYS A 201 11.24 34.13 -20.33
C LYS A 201 11.06 35.01 -19.10
N GLU A 202 10.62 36.25 -19.30
CA GLU A 202 10.31 37.18 -18.20
C GLU A 202 9.26 36.61 -17.23
N HIS A 203 8.29 35.85 -17.75
CA HIS A 203 7.31 35.17 -16.91
C HIS A 203 7.94 34.05 -16.07
N LEU A 204 8.79 33.21 -16.67
CA LEU A 204 9.53 32.14 -15.97
C LEU A 204 10.49 32.72 -14.93
N ASP A 205 11.16 33.84 -15.21
CA ASP A 205 12.00 34.56 -14.24
C ASP A 205 11.19 35.00 -12.99
N ASN A 206 9.93 35.37 -13.18
CA ASN A 206 9.08 35.91 -12.12
C ASN A 206 8.33 34.85 -11.31
N VAL A 207 7.89 33.75 -11.95
CA VAL A 207 7.00 32.74 -11.33
C VAL A 207 7.65 31.35 -11.23
N GLY A 208 8.77 31.13 -11.92
CA GLY A 208 9.44 29.85 -12.01
C GLY A 208 8.74 28.86 -12.95
N GLU A 209 9.30 27.66 -13.07
CA GLU A 209 8.70 26.55 -13.80
C GLU A 209 7.55 25.96 -12.98
N MET A 210 6.31 26.26 -13.37
CA MET A 210 5.11 25.83 -12.64
C MET A 210 4.09 25.19 -13.57
N LYS A 211 3.57 24.02 -13.16
CA LYS A 211 2.46 23.35 -13.85
C LYS A 211 1.16 23.52 -13.08
N ILE A 212 0.47 24.62 -13.33
CA ILE A 212 -0.79 24.94 -12.66
C ILE A 212 -1.94 24.04 -13.12
N SER A 213 -1.84 23.42 -14.31
CA SER A 213 -2.83 22.46 -14.80
C SER A 213 -2.98 21.19 -13.94
N ILE A 214 -2.01 20.91 -13.05
CA ILE A 214 -2.08 19.81 -12.07
C ILE A 214 -3.30 19.93 -11.15
N LEU A 215 -3.91 21.12 -11.03
CA LEU A 215 -5.13 21.36 -10.27
C LEU A 215 -6.38 20.74 -10.91
N GLY A 216 -6.29 20.23 -12.15
CA GLY A 216 -7.31 19.39 -12.77
C GLY A 216 -7.94 19.96 -14.03
N ASP A 217 -8.50 19.08 -14.86
CA ASP A 217 -9.04 19.44 -16.17
C ASP A 217 -10.18 20.46 -16.09
N LYS A 218 -11.04 20.36 -15.09
CA LYS A 218 -12.16 21.30 -14.91
C LYS A 218 -11.68 22.70 -14.56
N PHE A 219 -10.61 22.80 -13.77
CA PHE A 219 -9.94 24.04 -13.45
C PHE A 219 -9.29 24.62 -14.71
N THR A 220 -8.46 23.84 -15.41
CA THR A 220 -7.76 24.28 -16.63
C THR A 220 -8.73 24.74 -17.72
N ASN A 221 -9.81 23.98 -17.96
CA ASN A 221 -10.84 24.33 -18.93
C ASN A 221 -11.58 25.63 -18.60
N LEU A 222 -11.61 26.08 -17.34
CA LEU A 222 -12.21 27.37 -16.97
C LEU A 222 -11.49 28.54 -17.63
N PHE A 223 -10.16 28.48 -17.74
CA PHE A 223 -9.32 29.57 -18.22
C PHE A 223 -8.99 29.44 -19.71
N ILE A 224 -9.06 28.25 -20.29
CA ILE A 224 -8.85 28.03 -21.73
C ILE A 224 -10.15 28.26 -22.53
N LYS A 225 -11.31 27.81 -22.02
CA LYS A 225 -12.57 27.83 -22.79
C LYS A 225 -13.41 29.05 -22.43
N GLN A 226 -13.54 29.99 -23.37
CA GLN A 226 -14.33 31.21 -23.19
C GLN A 226 -15.78 30.95 -22.74
N THR A 227 -16.40 29.87 -23.22
CA THR A 227 -17.77 29.49 -22.82
C THR A 227 -17.88 29.08 -21.35
N SER A 228 -16.88 28.36 -20.83
CA SER A 228 -16.79 27.96 -19.42
C SER A 228 -16.59 29.18 -18.55
N LEU A 229 -15.67 30.06 -18.93
CA LEU A 229 -15.39 31.32 -18.24
C LEU A 229 -16.64 32.21 -18.16
N ASN A 230 -17.29 32.46 -19.30
CA ASN A 230 -18.50 33.27 -19.37
C ASN A 230 -19.66 32.67 -18.55
N SER A 231 -19.72 31.35 -18.41
CA SER A 231 -20.70 30.68 -17.54
C SER A 231 -20.40 30.94 -16.06
N ALA A 232 -19.13 30.81 -15.65
CA ALA A 232 -18.72 31.06 -14.27
C ALA A 232 -18.90 32.54 -13.88
N ILE A 233 -18.50 33.47 -14.74
CA ILE A 233 -18.69 34.93 -14.57
C ILE A 233 -20.18 35.26 -14.39
N ARG A 234 -21.04 34.80 -15.31
CA ARG A 234 -22.49 35.01 -15.21
C ARG A 234 -23.09 34.40 -13.95
N SER A 235 -22.54 33.28 -13.47
CA SER A 235 -22.98 32.68 -12.21
C SER A 235 -22.49 33.46 -10.98
N ALA A 236 -21.33 34.10 -11.06
CA ALA A 236 -20.74 34.89 -10.00
C ALA A 236 -21.49 36.21 -9.80
N GLN A 237 -21.79 36.91 -10.90
CA GLN A 237 -22.53 38.20 -10.90
C GLN A 237 -23.96 38.11 -10.37
N LYS A 238 -24.54 36.90 -10.30
CA LYS A 238 -25.83 36.69 -9.65
C LYS A 238 -25.77 36.83 -8.14
N ALA A 239 -24.59 36.66 -7.55
CA ALA A 239 -24.37 36.84 -6.13
C ALA A 239 -24.11 38.32 -5.83
N ASN A 240 -25.17 39.12 -5.84
CA ASN A 240 -25.10 40.57 -5.63
C ASN A 240 -25.23 40.99 -4.15
N ASN A 241 -25.45 40.04 -3.24
CA ASN A 241 -25.57 40.31 -1.81
C ASN A 241 -24.94 39.18 -0.96
N TRP A 242 -24.40 39.58 0.20
CA TRP A 242 -23.75 38.66 1.15
C TRP A 242 -24.74 37.75 1.88
N ALA A 243 -26.01 38.13 1.99
CA ALA A 243 -27.02 37.31 2.65
C ALA A 243 -27.23 35.99 1.89
N ASP A 244 -27.41 36.06 0.57
CA ASP A 244 -27.61 34.89 -0.30
C ASP A 244 -26.38 33.96 -0.38
N LEU A 245 -25.17 34.50 -0.20
CA LEU A 245 -23.92 33.74 -0.21
C LEU A 245 -23.66 32.99 1.09
N LEU A 246 -24.08 33.56 2.21
CA LEU A 246 -23.88 32.99 3.55
C LEU A 246 -25.07 32.12 3.98
N ASP A 247 -26.24 32.28 3.36
CA ASP A 247 -27.43 31.50 3.69
C ASP A 247 -27.32 30.06 3.18
N LYS A 248 -27.19 29.14 4.14
CA LYS A 248 -27.04 27.70 3.90
C LYS A 248 -28.39 27.09 3.52
N LYS A 249 -28.94 27.36 2.34
CA LYS A 249 -29.92 26.41 1.77
C LYS A 249 -29.18 25.14 1.36
N ALA A 250 -29.25 24.18 2.28
CA ALA A 250 -28.62 22.88 2.26
C ALA A 250 -28.84 22.11 0.94
N THR A 251 -27.87 22.19 0.03
CA THR A 251 -27.61 21.10 -0.92
C THR A 251 -26.67 20.08 -0.27
N GLY A 252 -27.08 19.59 0.90
CA GLY A 252 -26.51 18.39 1.49
C GLY A 252 -26.99 17.20 0.66
N SER A 253 -26.19 16.75 -0.30
CA SER A 253 -26.35 15.41 -0.85
C SER A 253 -26.32 14.43 0.32
N LYS A 254 -27.44 13.73 0.55
CA LYS A 254 -27.53 12.65 1.53
C LYS A 254 -26.38 11.68 1.26
N LYS A 255 -25.33 11.71 2.09
CA LYS A 255 -24.41 10.58 2.21
C LYS A 255 -25.24 9.44 2.76
N VAL A 256 -25.70 8.58 1.86
CA VAL A 256 -26.20 7.24 2.20
C VAL A 256 -25.10 6.60 3.04
N GLY A 257 -25.42 6.29 4.30
CA GLY A 257 -24.50 5.66 5.22
C GLY A 257 -23.99 4.38 4.59
N LYS A 258 -22.68 4.31 4.32
CA LYS A 258 -22.05 3.04 4.00
C LYS A 258 -22.25 2.15 5.21
N SER A 259 -23.06 1.10 5.08
CA SER A 259 -23.10 0.02 6.05
C SER A 259 -21.67 -0.48 6.25
N ALA A 260 -21.21 -0.56 7.49
CA ALA A 260 -19.92 -1.15 7.80
C ALA A 260 -19.97 -2.62 7.34
N ASN A 261 -19.34 -2.93 6.21
CA ASN A 261 -19.16 -4.31 5.78
C ASN A 261 -18.40 -5.03 6.89
N LYS A 262 -19.05 -6.02 7.52
CA LYS A 262 -18.35 -6.94 8.41
C LYS A 262 -17.24 -7.64 7.61
N PRO A 263 -16.05 -7.85 8.19
CA PRO A 263 -14.98 -8.56 7.50
C PRO A 263 -15.42 -9.98 7.14
N VAL A 264 -14.87 -10.49 6.03
CA VAL A 264 -15.22 -11.80 5.45
C VAL A 264 -14.90 -12.95 6.43
N TRP A 265 -13.92 -12.74 7.31
CA TRP A 265 -13.54 -13.67 8.36
C TRP A 265 -12.92 -12.90 9.56
N GLU A 266 -13.11 -13.41 10.78
CA GLU A 266 -12.44 -12.93 12.00
C GLU A 266 -11.92 -14.14 12.78
N ARG A 267 -10.71 -14.02 13.35
CA ARG A 267 -10.10 -15.06 14.18
C ARG A 267 -10.83 -15.16 15.52
N ALA A 268 -11.08 -16.40 15.97
CA ALA A 268 -11.57 -16.65 17.33
C ALA A 268 -10.40 -16.45 18.32
N LEU A 269 -10.49 -15.40 19.12
CA LEU A 269 -9.47 -15.02 20.11
C LEU A 269 -10.02 -15.18 21.53
N PRO A 270 -9.17 -15.52 22.51
CA PRO A 270 -9.59 -15.53 23.90
C PRO A 270 -9.85 -14.10 24.40
N ASP A 271 -10.68 -13.97 25.45
CA ASP A 271 -10.95 -12.68 26.10
C ASP A 271 -9.69 -12.11 26.78
N ARG A 272 -8.83 -13.00 27.28
CA ARG A 272 -7.54 -12.68 27.90
C ARG A 272 -6.51 -13.74 27.51
N PRO A 273 -5.27 -13.35 27.15
CA PRO A 273 -4.25 -14.32 26.80
C PRO A 273 -3.76 -15.05 28.05
N ASP A 274 -3.58 -16.35 27.89
CA ASP A 274 -3.12 -17.30 28.90
C ASP A 274 -1.86 -18.03 28.43
N ARG A 275 -1.09 -18.56 29.37
CA ARG A 275 0.19 -19.23 29.11
C ARG A 275 0.35 -20.43 30.03
N VAL A 276 0.77 -21.57 29.47
CA VAL A 276 1.04 -22.81 30.21
C VAL A 276 2.47 -23.24 29.89
N ASP A 277 3.25 -23.42 30.97
CA ASP A 277 4.65 -23.86 30.94
C ASP A 277 5.61 -22.91 30.18
N GLY A 278 6.89 -23.27 30.10
CA GLY A 278 7.97 -22.49 29.50
C GLY A 278 8.77 -21.64 30.50
N ARG A 279 9.85 -21.02 30.02
CA ARG A 279 10.74 -20.19 30.86
C ARG A 279 9.97 -18.99 31.44
N LEU A 280 10.25 -18.64 32.69
CA LEU A 280 9.68 -17.46 33.34
C LEU A 280 10.52 -16.23 33.01
N SER A 281 9.86 -15.13 32.65
CA SER A 281 10.53 -13.86 32.42
C SER A 281 10.68 -13.05 33.71
N THR A 282 11.86 -12.47 33.93
CA THR A 282 12.10 -11.46 34.96
C THR A 282 12.10 -10.02 34.41
N ILE A 283 11.82 -9.86 33.12
CA ILE A 283 11.90 -8.58 32.40
C ILE A 283 10.66 -7.74 32.71
N ASN A 284 10.87 -6.54 33.24
CA ASN A 284 9.79 -5.64 33.65
C ASN A 284 9.91 -4.24 33.06
N LYS A 285 11.03 -3.93 32.42
CA LYS A 285 11.29 -2.61 31.82
C LYS A 285 11.61 -2.70 30.33
N PRO A 286 11.35 -1.63 29.56
CA PRO A 286 11.60 -1.64 28.13
C PRO A 286 13.09 -1.75 27.79
N GLU A 287 13.99 -1.13 28.56
CA GLU A 287 15.45 -1.28 28.34
C GLU A 287 15.94 -2.71 28.62
N GLU A 288 15.36 -3.40 29.60
CA GLU A 288 15.67 -4.81 29.89
C GLU A 288 15.21 -5.71 28.74
N LEU A 289 14.00 -5.48 28.21
CA LEU A 289 13.49 -6.19 27.05
C LEU A 289 14.38 -5.99 25.83
N ALA A 290 14.78 -4.74 25.58
CA ALA A 290 15.62 -4.39 24.45
C ALA A 290 17.01 -5.04 24.56
N SER A 291 17.68 -4.89 25.71
CA SER A 291 19.02 -5.45 25.94
C SER A 291 19.04 -6.98 25.97
N PHE A 292 18.02 -7.65 26.53
CA PHE A 292 17.99 -9.11 26.64
C PHE A 292 17.88 -9.80 25.27
N PHE A 293 17.03 -9.28 24.38
CA PHE A 293 16.79 -9.86 23.04
C PHE A 293 17.60 -9.19 21.92
N GLY A 294 18.30 -8.08 22.19
CA GLY A 294 19.06 -7.32 21.18
C GLY A 294 18.20 -6.39 20.30
N PHE A 295 17.00 -6.00 20.73
CA PHE A 295 16.21 -5.04 19.96
C PHE A 295 16.87 -3.65 20.02
N PRO A 296 17.10 -2.98 18.87
CA PRO A 296 17.73 -1.66 18.85
C PRO A 296 16.78 -0.55 19.34
N ALA A 297 15.45 -0.79 19.31
CA ALA A 297 14.46 0.12 19.87
C ALA A 297 13.17 -0.58 20.31
N ILE A 298 12.57 -0.04 21.37
CA ILE A 298 11.21 -0.32 21.82
C ILE A 298 10.45 1.00 21.93
N GLN A 299 9.29 1.11 21.29
CA GLN A 299 8.50 2.35 21.25
C GLN A 299 7.09 2.19 21.84
N PHE A 300 6.62 3.16 22.62
CA PHE A 300 5.25 3.19 23.16
C PHE A 300 4.43 4.35 22.61
N GLY A 301 3.14 4.09 22.36
CA GLY A 301 2.16 5.13 22.04
C GLY A 301 1.78 5.94 23.28
N HIS A 302 1.51 7.24 23.13
CA HIS A 302 1.16 8.14 24.26
C HIS A 302 -0.09 7.72 25.06
N TYR A 303 -0.98 6.90 24.48
CA TYR A 303 -2.18 6.40 25.16
C TYR A 303 -1.97 5.05 25.86
N VAL A 304 -0.76 4.48 25.79
CA VAL A 304 -0.42 3.25 26.50
C VAL A 304 0.00 3.64 27.92
N GLU A 305 -0.76 3.16 28.89
CA GLU A 305 -0.49 3.39 30.32
C GLU A 305 0.54 2.39 30.83
N ASP A 306 1.22 2.71 31.94
CA ASP A 306 2.24 1.84 32.56
C ASP A 306 1.73 0.41 32.83
N LYS A 307 0.46 0.25 33.20
CA LYS A 307 -0.14 -1.07 33.42
C LYS A 307 -0.18 -1.90 32.13
N SER A 308 -0.65 -1.31 31.03
CA SER A 308 -0.70 -1.98 29.72
C SER A 308 0.70 -2.21 29.16
N ALA A 309 1.62 -1.25 29.35
CA ALA A 309 3.01 -1.38 28.95
C ALA A 309 3.70 -2.54 29.68
N SER A 310 3.52 -2.63 31.01
CA SER A 310 4.05 -3.72 31.82
C SER A 310 3.50 -5.08 31.39
N GLU A 311 2.19 -5.16 31.12
CA GLU A 311 1.57 -6.39 30.62
C GLU A 311 2.14 -6.80 29.25
N HIS A 312 2.32 -5.84 28.33
CA HIS A 312 2.94 -6.11 27.04
C HIS A 312 4.39 -6.57 27.18
N ILE A 313 5.22 -5.88 27.97
CA ILE A 313 6.62 -6.25 28.17
C ILE A 313 6.73 -7.67 28.72
N PHE A 314 6.00 -7.95 29.80
CA PHE A 314 6.02 -9.25 30.45
C PHE A 314 5.60 -10.37 29.48
N ARG A 315 4.41 -10.24 28.86
CA ARG A 315 3.89 -11.30 27.99
C ARG A 315 4.66 -11.43 26.68
N CYS A 316 5.12 -10.32 26.11
CA CYS A 316 5.95 -10.33 24.92
C CYS A 316 7.29 -11.02 25.22
N SER A 317 7.90 -10.75 26.37
CA SER A 317 9.15 -11.40 26.74
C SER A 317 9.02 -12.91 26.89
N GLU A 318 7.97 -13.40 27.58
CA GLU A 318 7.70 -14.84 27.69
C GLU A 318 7.42 -15.47 26.32
N ALA A 319 6.65 -14.79 25.48
CA ALA A 319 6.31 -15.28 24.14
C ALA A 319 7.53 -15.32 23.19
N LEU A 320 8.47 -14.37 23.33
CA LEU A 320 9.72 -14.40 22.57
C LEU A 320 10.67 -15.49 23.07
N MET A 321 10.72 -15.77 24.38
CA MET A 321 11.45 -16.92 24.92
C MET A 321 10.85 -18.24 24.41
N ASP A 322 9.52 -18.36 24.41
CA ASP A 322 8.82 -19.52 23.86
C ASP A 322 9.14 -19.69 22.37
N LEU A 323 9.16 -18.61 21.61
CA LEU A 323 9.50 -18.65 20.19
C LEU A 323 10.96 -19.06 19.97
N ALA A 324 11.90 -18.51 20.74
CA ALA A 324 13.31 -18.89 20.68
C ALA A 324 13.52 -20.38 21.00
N ASP A 325 12.82 -20.90 22.02
CA ASP A 325 12.86 -22.31 22.39
C ASP A 325 12.37 -23.20 21.24
N ILE A 326 11.21 -22.86 20.65
CA ILE A 326 10.59 -23.63 19.54
C ILE A 326 11.44 -23.60 18.27
N LEU A 327 12.11 -22.47 18.00
CA LEU A 327 13.03 -22.33 16.87
C LEU A 327 14.43 -22.88 17.14
N ALA A 328 14.73 -23.29 18.38
CA ALA A 328 16.03 -23.75 18.84
C ALA A 328 17.17 -22.75 18.54
N VAL A 329 16.92 -21.45 18.75
CA VAL A 329 17.89 -20.36 18.56
C VAL A 329 18.14 -19.60 19.85
N ALA A 330 19.19 -18.77 19.87
CA ALA A 330 19.45 -17.89 21.01
C ALA A 330 18.35 -16.83 21.17
N ASP A 331 18.11 -16.38 22.41
CA ASP A 331 17.14 -15.30 22.67
C ASP A 331 17.47 -14.04 21.84
N THR A 332 18.74 -13.72 21.66
CA THR A 332 19.19 -12.56 20.85
C THR A 332 18.79 -12.65 19.38
N SER A 333 18.53 -13.85 18.86
CA SER A 333 18.10 -14.05 17.48
C SER A 333 16.68 -13.51 17.22
N MET A 334 15.89 -13.27 18.28
CA MET A 334 14.56 -12.65 18.16
C MET A 334 14.61 -11.22 17.61
N SER A 335 15.76 -10.55 17.67
CA SER A 335 15.97 -9.23 17.06
C SER A 335 16.43 -9.28 15.60
N LEU A 336 16.60 -10.48 15.01
CA LEU A 336 17.07 -10.67 13.63
C LEU A 336 18.37 -9.89 13.34
N LYS A 337 19.42 -10.18 14.11
CA LYS A 337 20.71 -9.45 14.11
C LYS A 337 20.57 -7.96 14.45
N ASN A 338 19.84 -7.65 15.51
CA ASN A 338 19.60 -6.29 16.00
C ASN A 338 18.95 -5.36 14.95
N ARG A 339 18.12 -5.91 14.05
CA ARG A 339 17.44 -5.14 12.99
C ARG A 339 15.94 -4.98 13.21
N LEU A 340 15.32 -5.95 13.86
CA LEU A 340 13.90 -5.90 14.19
C LEU A 340 13.70 -4.99 15.40
N LYS A 341 12.65 -4.17 15.37
CA LYS A 341 12.22 -3.28 16.46
C LYS A 341 10.83 -3.68 16.93
N LEU A 342 10.47 -3.29 18.15
CA LEU A 342 9.10 -3.48 18.66
C LEU A 342 8.44 -2.15 18.97
N SER A 343 7.13 -2.11 18.79
CA SER A 343 6.32 -1.00 19.26
C SER A 343 4.98 -1.45 19.83
N PHE A 344 4.52 -0.75 20.85
CA PHE A 344 3.29 -1.03 21.57
C PHE A 344 2.38 0.19 21.52
N GLY A 345 1.28 0.04 20.79
CA GLY A 345 0.25 1.04 20.59
C GLY A 345 0.70 2.27 19.81
N ALA A 346 1.87 2.30 19.17
CA ALA A 346 2.41 3.54 18.62
C ALA A 346 1.96 3.86 17.19
N ARG A 347 1.57 2.86 16.39
CA ARG A 347 1.56 2.99 14.91
C ARG A 347 0.24 2.60 14.22
N GLY A 348 -0.64 1.86 14.90
CA GLY A 348 -1.83 1.26 14.29
C GLY A 348 -2.83 2.23 13.59
N ARG A 349 -3.38 1.78 12.45
CA ARG A 349 -4.59 2.33 11.82
C ARG A 349 -5.62 1.20 11.66
N GLY A 350 -6.88 1.43 12.08
CA GLY A 350 -7.96 0.45 11.86
C GLY A 350 -8.11 -0.60 12.97
N LYS A 351 -8.53 -1.82 12.59
CA LYS A 351 -8.95 -2.91 13.50
C LYS A 351 -7.90 -4.02 13.71
N ALA A 352 -6.71 -3.88 13.12
CA ALA A 352 -5.64 -4.88 13.23
C ALA A 352 -5.19 -5.09 14.68
N LEU A 353 -4.77 -6.31 15.02
CA LEU A 353 -4.30 -6.68 16.36
C LEU A 353 -2.83 -6.27 16.53
N ALA A 354 -2.02 -6.59 15.52
CA ALA A 354 -0.66 -6.14 15.31
C ALA A 354 -0.41 -5.95 13.80
N SER A 355 0.79 -5.47 13.45
CA SER A 355 1.25 -5.35 12.07
C SER A 355 2.78 -5.22 11.99
N TYR A 356 3.40 -5.88 11.03
CA TYR A 356 4.79 -5.67 10.66
C TYR A 356 4.95 -4.55 9.62
N GLU A 357 5.78 -3.56 9.92
CA GLU A 357 6.11 -2.47 9.02
C GLU A 357 7.52 -2.64 8.44
N ARG A 358 7.58 -3.24 7.25
CA ARG A 358 8.83 -3.55 6.52
C ARG A 358 9.79 -2.37 6.31
N GLY A 359 9.28 -1.13 6.20
CA GLY A 359 10.12 0.05 5.99
C GLY A 359 10.94 0.43 7.23
N GLN A 360 10.37 0.25 8.42
CA GLN A 360 11.00 0.59 9.70
C GLN A 360 11.47 -0.65 10.47
N LYS A 361 11.25 -1.84 9.89
CA LYS A 361 11.55 -3.16 10.48
C LYS A 361 10.98 -3.27 11.89
N VAL A 362 9.70 -2.91 12.05
CA VAL A 362 9.05 -2.84 13.37
C VAL A 362 7.79 -3.69 13.41
N ILE A 363 7.64 -4.50 14.46
CA ILE A 363 6.36 -5.12 14.80
C ILE A 363 5.60 -4.16 15.72
N ASN A 364 4.41 -3.73 15.30
CA ASN A 364 3.54 -2.88 16.11
C ASN A 364 2.36 -3.67 16.66
N PHE A 365 2.28 -3.80 17.99
CA PHE A 365 1.12 -4.34 18.69
C PHE A 365 0.12 -3.22 19.00
N THR A 366 -1.18 -3.48 18.97
CA THR A 366 -2.17 -2.55 19.54
C THR A 366 -2.29 -2.72 21.06
N LYS A 367 -2.60 -1.63 21.79
CA LYS A 367 -2.61 -1.59 23.27
C LYS A 367 -3.38 -2.72 23.95
N ASN A 368 -4.56 -3.06 23.43
CA ASN A 368 -5.44 -4.05 24.06
C ASN A 368 -5.38 -5.38 23.30
N LYS A 369 -5.69 -5.31 22.01
CA LYS A 369 -5.87 -6.48 21.17
C LYS A 369 -4.56 -7.08 20.66
N GLY A 370 -3.45 -6.35 20.70
CA GLY A 370 -2.13 -6.86 20.32
C GLY A 370 -1.57 -7.89 21.28
N THR A 371 -2.25 -8.14 22.41
CA THR A 371 -1.90 -9.20 23.36
C THR A 371 -2.44 -10.58 22.96
N LEU A 372 -3.22 -10.67 21.86
CA LEU A 372 -4.04 -11.84 21.53
C LEU A 372 -3.47 -12.64 20.33
N GLY A 373 -2.30 -13.24 20.52
CA GLY A 373 -1.82 -14.38 19.72
C GLY A 373 -1.40 -14.04 18.31
N VAL A 374 -0.72 -12.91 18.14
CA VAL A 374 -0.31 -12.38 16.83
C VAL A 374 1.19 -12.24 16.66
N LEU A 375 1.99 -12.42 17.72
CA LEU A 375 3.43 -12.24 17.63
C LEU A 375 4.07 -13.21 16.62
N ALA A 376 3.66 -14.49 16.59
CA ALA A 376 4.23 -15.46 15.65
C ALA A 376 3.97 -15.08 14.19
N HIS A 377 2.78 -14.55 13.89
CA HIS A 377 2.42 -14.08 12.54
C HIS A 377 3.30 -12.91 12.11
N GLU A 378 3.39 -11.86 12.94
CA GLU A 378 4.19 -10.68 12.61
C GLU A 378 5.69 -10.99 12.60
N PHE A 379 6.14 -11.92 13.45
CA PHE A 379 7.52 -12.42 13.41
C PHE A 379 7.79 -13.16 12.10
N GLY A 380 6.86 -13.99 11.63
CA GLY A 380 6.93 -14.64 10.32
C GLY A 380 7.15 -13.62 9.20
N HIS A 381 6.34 -12.57 9.12
CA HIS A 381 6.55 -11.46 8.18
C HIS A 381 7.93 -10.82 8.32
N SER A 382 8.38 -10.58 9.55
CA SER A 382 9.69 -9.98 9.81
C SER A 382 10.86 -10.86 9.38
N LEU A 383 10.78 -12.18 9.62
CA LEU A 383 11.79 -13.16 9.25
C LEU A 383 11.88 -13.28 7.73
N ASP A 384 10.73 -13.37 7.07
CA ASP A 384 10.63 -13.46 5.61
C ASP A 384 11.26 -12.25 4.91
N ASN A 385 10.96 -11.04 5.40
CA ASN A 385 11.58 -9.83 4.89
C ASN A 385 13.07 -9.72 5.26
N PHE A 386 13.48 -10.17 6.45
CA PHE A 386 14.89 -10.20 6.85
C PHE A 386 15.72 -11.11 5.93
N LEU A 387 15.23 -12.30 5.59
CA LEU A 387 15.93 -13.22 4.70
C LEU A 387 16.08 -12.64 3.29
N TYR A 388 15.06 -11.93 2.80
CA TYR A 388 15.17 -11.20 1.53
C TYR A 388 16.25 -10.11 1.58
N ASP A 389 16.27 -9.29 2.63
CA ASP A 389 17.29 -8.25 2.78
C ASP A 389 18.69 -8.88 2.90
N LEU A 390 18.82 -9.99 3.64
CA LEU A 390 20.07 -10.73 3.80
C LEU A 390 20.59 -11.25 2.45
N SER A 391 19.71 -11.74 1.57
CA SER A 391 20.11 -12.16 0.22
C SER A 391 20.80 -11.04 -0.59
N HIS A 392 20.52 -9.77 -0.27
CA HIS A 392 21.11 -8.58 -0.89
C HIS A 392 22.20 -7.90 -0.06
N ASP A 393 22.71 -8.54 0.99
CA ASP A 393 23.64 -7.90 1.95
C ASP A 393 23.06 -6.57 2.50
N PHE A 394 21.73 -6.54 2.68
CA PHE A 394 20.96 -5.39 3.18
C PHE A 394 21.09 -4.12 2.32
N LYS A 395 21.48 -4.27 1.04
CA LYS A 395 21.60 -3.19 0.05
C LYS A 395 20.51 -3.27 -1.02
N ASN A 396 19.38 -3.86 -0.68
CA ASN A 396 18.21 -3.92 -1.53
C ASN A 396 17.56 -2.52 -1.67
N GLY A 397 17.44 -2.02 -2.90
CA GLY A 397 16.83 -0.72 -3.16
C GLY A 397 15.31 -0.66 -2.89
N LYS A 398 14.66 -1.82 -2.71
CA LYS A 398 13.24 -1.96 -2.38
C LYS A 398 13.03 -3.07 -1.35
N SER A 399 12.01 -2.90 -0.50
CA SER A 399 11.61 -3.91 0.46
C SER A 399 10.73 -4.98 -0.20
N HIS A 400 11.04 -6.24 0.07
CA HIS A 400 10.39 -7.43 -0.46
C HIS A 400 10.38 -8.56 0.57
N TYR A 401 9.81 -9.70 0.21
CA TYR A 401 9.80 -10.93 1.01
C TYR A 401 10.50 -12.06 0.25
N LEU A 402 11.11 -12.99 0.99
CA LEU A 402 11.76 -14.17 0.41
C LEU A 402 10.71 -15.14 -0.16
N SER A 403 9.54 -15.25 0.48
CA SER A 403 8.42 -16.10 0.06
C SER A 403 7.90 -15.82 -1.35
N GLU A 404 8.15 -14.62 -1.88
CA GLU A 404 7.77 -14.22 -3.25
C GLU A 404 8.70 -14.83 -4.31
N LEU A 405 9.89 -15.29 -3.90
CA LEU A 405 10.83 -16.08 -4.72
C LEU A 405 11.33 -15.39 -6.01
N ASP A 406 11.17 -14.09 -6.13
CA ASP A 406 11.64 -13.28 -7.24
C ASP A 406 12.67 -12.23 -6.78
N ASN A 407 13.51 -11.77 -7.73
CA ASN A 407 14.54 -10.76 -7.47
C ASN A 407 15.41 -11.06 -6.24
N LEU A 408 15.84 -12.32 -6.07
CA LEU A 408 16.70 -12.76 -4.96
C LEU A 408 18.16 -12.36 -5.23
N GLY A 409 18.88 -12.00 -4.18
CA GLY A 409 20.33 -11.75 -4.26
C GLY A 409 21.16 -13.00 -3.95
N ASP A 410 22.46 -12.91 -4.22
CA ASP A 410 23.38 -14.07 -4.17
C ASP A 410 23.94 -14.38 -2.76
N ASN A 411 23.61 -13.59 -1.73
CA ASN A 411 24.21 -13.72 -0.40
C ASN A 411 23.50 -14.71 0.52
N LEU A 412 22.38 -15.30 0.09
CA LEU A 412 21.65 -16.29 0.88
C LEU A 412 22.07 -17.71 0.47
N PRO A 413 22.35 -18.62 1.41
CA PRO A 413 22.70 -20.00 1.08
C PRO A 413 21.60 -20.69 0.26
N GLN A 414 22.01 -21.44 -0.77
CA GLN A 414 21.10 -22.18 -1.63
C GLN A 414 20.14 -23.10 -0.87
N PRO A 415 20.54 -23.82 0.20
CA PRO A 415 19.62 -24.65 0.99
C PRO A 415 18.43 -23.87 1.59
N VAL A 416 18.62 -22.61 1.98
CA VAL A 416 17.54 -21.76 2.51
C VAL A 416 16.55 -21.39 1.39
N ILE A 417 17.09 -21.05 0.21
CA ILE A 417 16.27 -20.72 -0.96
C ILE A 417 15.44 -21.94 -1.38
N ASP A 418 16.07 -23.11 -1.44
CA ASP A 418 15.41 -24.36 -1.83
C ASP A 418 14.35 -24.77 -0.79
N ALA A 419 14.65 -24.66 0.50
CA ALA A 419 13.68 -24.91 1.57
C ALA A 419 12.47 -23.97 1.50
N MET A 420 12.68 -22.67 1.22
CA MET A 420 11.59 -21.72 1.04
C MET A 420 10.77 -22.05 -0.22
N LYS A 421 11.41 -22.42 -1.34
CA LYS A 421 10.72 -22.86 -2.56
C LYS A 421 9.84 -24.07 -2.29
N GLU A 422 10.39 -25.12 -1.68
CA GLU A 422 9.65 -26.33 -1.33
C GLU A 422 8.48 -26.03 -0.38
N LEU A 423 8.66 -25.14 0.59
CA LEU A 423 7.59 -24.71 1.48
C LEU A 423 6.49 -23.99 0.71
N MET A 424 6.83 -23.03 -0.13
CA MET A 424 5.84 -22.28 -0.91
C MET A 424 5.11 -23.18 -1.93
N THR A 425 5.80 -24.16 -2.51
CA THR A 425 5.19 -25.23 -3.30
C THR A 425 4.21 -26.04 -2.46
N ALA A 426 4.59 -26.53 -1.28
CA ALA A 426 3.70 -27.27 -0.39
C ALA A 426 2.49 -26.45 0.09
N ILE A 427 2.65 -25.13 0.21
CA ILE A 427 1.58 -24.19 0.56
C ILE A 427 0.61 -23.98 -0.60
N LYS A 428 1.09 -23.87 -1.84
CA LYS A 428 0.26 -23.46 -3.00
C LYS A 428 -0.28 -24.63 -3.80
N GLU A 429 0.52 -25.68 -3.97
CA GLU A 429 0.19 -26.86 -4.76
C GLU A 429 -0.47 -27.93 -3.90
N GLY A 430 -1.33 -28.73 -4.52
CA GLY A 430 -2.07 -29.78 -3.84
C GLY A 430 -3.28 -30.21 -4.65
N ASN A 431 -4.16 -31.01 -4.06
CA ASN A 431 -5.40 -31.41 -4.70
C ASN A 431 -6.57 -30.86 -3.88
N SER A 432 -7.38 -30.01 -4.48
CA SER A 432 -8.57 -29.44 -3.82
C SER A 432 -9.73 -29.26 -4.78
N THR A 433 -10.92 -28.98 -4.23
CA THR A 433 -12.09 -28.59 -5.00
C THR A 433 -12.23 -27.07 -4.97
N ALA A 434 -12.09 -26.45 -6.14
CA ALA A 434 -12.35 -25.02 -6.33
C ALA A 434 -13.75 -24.81 -6.93
N TYR A 435 -14.21 -23.56 -6.95
CA TYR A 435 -15.57 -23.22 -7.42
C TYR A 435 -15.57 -22.05 -8.39
N PHE A 436 -16.33 -22.19 -9.47
CA PHE A 436 -16.77 -21.05 -10.26
C PHE A 436 -18.17 -20.61 -9.84
N LEU A 437 -18.43 -19.30 -9.83
CA LEU A 437 -19.80 -18.81 -9.78
C LEU A 437 -20.49 -19.14 -11.11
N ASN A 438 -21.76 -19.54 -11.06
CA ASN A 438 -22.55 -19.78 -12.26
C ASN A 438 -23.01 -18.44 -12.85
N GLU A 439 -22.37 -18.02 -13.94
CA GLU A 439 -22.57 -16.74 -14.62
C GLU A 439 -23.63 -16.82 -15.73
N ASN A 440 -24.20 -17.99 -15.99
CA ASN A 440 -25.20 -18.18 -17.04
C ASN A 440 -26.44 -17.31 -16.81
N GLN A 441 -26.92 -16.63 -17.85
CA GLN A 441 -28.14 -15.84 -17.77
C GLN A 441 -29.35 -16.66 -18.23
N PRO A 442 -30.53 -16.50 -17.59
CA PRO A 442 -31.76 -17.15 -18.06
C PRO A 442 -32.02 -16.84 -19.54
N GLY A 443 -32.30 -17.87 -20.34
CA GLY A 443 -32.62 -17.74 -21.76
C GLY A 443 -31.43 -17.46 -22.69
N VAL A 444 -30.22 -17.25 -22.16
CA VAL A 444 -29.00 -17.11 -22.95
C VAL A 444 -28.33 -18.48 -23.08
N LYS A 445 -28.14 -18.93 -24.32
CA LYS A 445 -27.40 -20.18 -24.61
C LYS A 445 -25.90 -19.88 -24.70
N PRO A 446 -25.04 -20.44 -23.82
CA PRO A 446 -23.59 -20.35 -23.97
C PRO A 446 -23.15 -21.01 -25.28
N ARG A 447 -21.99 -20.62 -25.81
CA ARG A 447 -21.42 -21.27 -26.98
C ARG A 447 -21.03 -22.71 -26.62
N GLU A 448 -21.85 -23.67 -27.04
CA GLU A 448 -21.57 -25.09 -26.92
C GLU A 448 -20.62 -25.53 -28.03
N THR A 449 -19.60 -26.31 -27.65
CA THR A 449 -18.72 -27.03 -28.59
C THR A 449 -19.16 -28.49 -28.69
N LEU A 450 -18.77 -29.17 -29.78
CA LEU A 450 -18.98 -30.60 -29.93
C LEU A 450 -18.34 -31.41 -28.78
N SER A 451 -17.21 -30.91 -28.25
CA SER A 451 -16.51 -31.52 -27.11
C SER A 451 -17.32 -31.50 -25.82
N VAL A 452 -17.97 -30.38 -25.47
CA VAL A 452 -18.81 -30.27 -24.26
C VAL A 452 -19.94 -31.29 -24.26
N GLY A 453 -20.65 -31.42 -25.39
CA GLY A 453 -21.73 -32.39 -25.52
C GLY A 453 -21.24 -33.85 -25.46
N ARG A 454 -20.04 -34.15 -25.98
CA ARG A 454 -19.42 -35.48 -25.85
C ARG A 454 -19.11 -35.79 -24.39
N ILE A 455 -18.41 -34.89 -23.70
CA ILE A 455 -17.98 -35.07 -22.30
C ILE A 455 -19.19 -35.26 -21.39
N TYR A 456 -20.23 -34.44 -21.54
CA TYR A 456 -21.43 -34.56 -20.71
C TYR A 456 -22.15 -35.91 -20.88
N ARG A 457 -22.20 -36.47 -22.10
CA ARG A 457 -22.80 -37.80 -22.33
C ARG A 457 -22.00 -38.95 -21.73
N GLN A 458 -20.71 -38.75 -21.48
CA GLN A 458 -19.82 -39.75 -20.88
C GLN A 458 -19.83 -39.70 -19.34
N ALA A 459 -20.38 -38.64 -18.76
CA ALA A 459 -20.37 -38.40 -17.33
C ALA A 459 -21.70 -38.78 -16.66
N ASP A 460 -21.63 -39.17 -15.38
CA ASP A 460 -22.82 -39.51 -14.59
C ASP A 460 -23.55 -38.28 -14.03
N ASN A 461 -22.82 -37.18 -13.84
CA ASN A 461 -23.34 -35.92 -13.30
C ASN A 461 -22.40 -34.75 -13.68
N LEU A 462 -22.82 -33.51 -13.38
CA LEU A 462 -22.03 -32.31 -13.66
C LEU A 462 -20.61 -32.33 -13.07
N ALA A 463 -20.42 -32.82 -11.84
CA ALA A 463 -19.09 -32.84 -11.22
C ALA A 463 -18.15 -33.78 -11.97
N HIS A 464 -18.60 -34.99 -12.30
CA HIS A 464 -17.85 -35.94 -13.12
C HIS A 464 -17.58 -35.36 -14.53
N ALA A 465 -18.54 -34.65 -15.13
CA ALA A 465 -18.33 -34.00 -16.42
C ALA A 465 -17.24 -32.91 -16.38
N VAL A 466 -17.20 -32.13 -15.29
CA VAL A 466 -16.17 -31.11 -15.07
C VAL A 466 -14.81 -31.75 -14.79
N GLU A 467 -14.75 -32.86 -14.07
CA GLU A 467 -13.52 -33.64 -13.85
C GLU A 467 -12.93 -34.16 -15.16
N LEU A 468 -13.74 -34.80 -16.02
CA LEU A 468 -13.31 -35.26 -17.34
C LEU A 468 -12.80 -34.11 -18.21
N LEU A 469 -13.53 -32.99 -18.22
CA LEU A 469 -13.12 -31.80 -18.96
C LEU A 469 -11.79 -31.23 -18.43
N LYS A 470 -11.59 -31.19 -17.12
CA LYS A 470 -10.36 -30.68 -16.52
C LYS A 470 -9.17 -31.57 -16.87
N ALA A 471 -9.36 -32.89 -16.85
CA ALA A 471 -8.31 -33.84 -17.25
C ALA A 471 -7.90 -33.65 -18.73
N GLU A 472 -8.87 -33.47 -19.64
CA GLU A 472 -8.56 -33.17 -21.05
C GLU A 472 -7.82 -31.82 -21.20
N GLN A 473 -8.28 -30.77 -20.51
CA GLN A 473 -7.64 -29.44 -20.56
C GLN A 473 -6.24 -29.41 -19.94
N ASP A 474 -6.00 -30.16 -18.86
CA ASP A 474 -4.68 -30.24 -18.23
C ASP A 474 -3.67 -30.96 -19.11
N GLN A 475 -4.11 -32.00 -19.82
CA GLN A 475 -3.27 -32.71 -20.79
C GLN A 475 -2.90 -31.80 -21.96
N GLU A 476 -3.89 -31.09 -22.55
CA GLU A 476 -3.63 -30.15 -23.64
C GLU A 476 -2.71 -28.99 -23.21
N LEU A 477 -2.92 -28.44 -22.01
CA LEU A 477 -2.06 -27.39 -21.46
C LEU A 477 -0.62 -27.89 -21.29
N LYS A 478 -0.44 -29.09 -20.75
CA LYS A 478 0.87 -29.70 -20.57
C LYS A 478 1.59 -29.89 -21.90
N GLU A 479 0.91 -30.43 -22.91
CA GLU A 479 1.49 -30.60 -24.25
C GLU A 479 1.90 -29.26 -24.89
N GLU A 480 1.09 -28.21 -24.74
CA GLU A 480 1.41 -26.87 -25.25
C GLU A 480 2.62 -26.24 -24.53
N ILE A 481 2.74 -26.43 -23.21
CA ILE A 481 3.91 -25.97 -22.43
C ILE A 481 5.16 -26.73 -22.86
N GLU A 482 5.09 -28.06 -22.99
CA GLU A 482 6.21 -28.89 -23.46
C GLU A 482 6.66 -28.49 -24.88
N LEU A 483 5.71 -28.18 -25.77
CA LEU A 483 6.00 -27.63 -27.10
C LEU A 483 6.68 -26.27 -27.03
N LEU A 484 6.22 -25.36 -26.17
CA LEU A 484 6.85 -24.05 -25.97
C LEU A 484 8.29 -24.21 -25.50
N GLU A 485 8.53 -25.04 -24.49
CA GLU A 485 9.87 -25.31 -23.95
C GLU A 485 10.78 -25.95 -25.00
N TYR A 486 10.24 -26.84 -25.83
CA TYR A 486 10.98 -27.46 -26.92
C TYR A 486 11.41 -26.46 -27.99
N TYR A 487 10.52 -25.57 -28.44
CA TYR A 487 10.83 -24.57 -29.47
C TYR A 487 11.57 -23.34 -28.94
N ASN A 488 11.39 -23.02 -27.65
CA ASN A 488 12.02 -21.92 -26.97
C ASN A 488 12.49 -22.36 -25.57
N PRO A 489 13.68 -23.00 -25.47
CA PRO A 489 14.24 -23.43 -24.19
C PRO A 489 14.58 -22.26 -23.23
N SER A 490 14.60 -21.03 -23.74
CA SER A 490 14.76 -19.79 -22.95
C SER A 490 13.43 -19.09 -22.71
N SER A 491 12.31 -19.79 -22.86
CA SER A 491 10.98 -19.25 -22.57
C SER A 491 10.90 -18.75 -21.14
N THR A 492 10.24 -17.62 -20.98
CA THR A 492 10.10 -16.96 -19.70
C THR A 492 8.89 -17.52 -18.95
N GLN A 493 8.94 -17.50 -17.61
CA GLN A 493 7.79 -17.87 -16.78
C GLN A 493 6.51 -17.08 -17.13
N LYS A 494 6.66 -15.82 -17.57
CA LYS A 494 5.54 -15.00 -18.03
C LYS A 494 4.86 -15.52 -19.31
N GLU A 495 5.60 -16.19 -20.19
CA GLU A 495 5.04 -16.81 -21.38
C GLU A 495 4.23 -18.04 -21.02
N VAL A 496 4.73 -18.87 -20.10
CA VAL A 496 4.00 -20.02 -19.53
C VAL A 496 2.71 -19.54 -18.85
N GLU A 497 2.80 -18.55 -17.96
CA GLU A 497 1.63 -17.96 -17.28
C GLU A 497 0.58 -17.44 -18.27
N LYS A 498 0.99 -16.91 -19.43
CA LYS A 498 0.06 -16.42 -20.45
C LYS A 498 -0.73 -17.57 -21.09
N ILE A 499 -0.08 -18.72 -21.32
CA ILE A 499 -0.72 -19.93 -21.84
C ILE A 499 -1.68 -20.49 -20.77
N GLU A 500 -1.24 -20.66 -19.54
CA GLU A 500 -2.07 -21.11 -18.42
C GLU A 500 -3.33 -20.24 -18.25
N ASN A 501 -3.17 -18.91 -18.29
CA ASN A 501 -4.28 -17.97 -18.20
C ASN A 501 -5.27 -18.08 -19.38
N LYS A 502 -4.77 -18.41 -20.58
CA LYS A 502 -5.62 -18.66 -21.75
C LYS A 502 -6.47 -19.91 -21.53
N TYR A 503 -5.83 -21.03 -21.17
CA TYR A 503 -6.50 -22.30 -20.90
C TYR A 503 -7.48 -22.19 -19.73
N PHE A 504 -7.11 -21.50 -18.64
CA PHE A 504 -8.02 -21.28 -17.50
C PHE A 504 -9.29 -20.51 -17.89
N LYS A 505 -9.17 -19.47 -18.72
CA LYS A 505 -10.32 -18.70 -19.23
C LYS A 505 -11.19 -19.53 -20.16
N GLU A 506 -10.59 -20.40 -20.96
CA GLU A 506 -11.29 -21.32 -21.85
C GLU A 506 -12.02 -22.41 -21.05
N PHE A 507 -11.33 -23.08 -20.14
CA PHE A 507 -11.88 -24.02 -19.19
C PHE A 507 -13.09 -23.45 -18.44
N LYS A 508 -12.98 -22.22 -17.90
CA LYS A 508 -14.12 -21.55 -17.24
C LYS A 508 -15.34 -21.46 -18.16
N LYS A 509 -15.18 -21.09 -19.44
CA LYS A 509 -16.30 -21.01 -20.40
C LYS A 509 -16.92 -22.38 -20.66
N LEU A 510 -16.09 -23.42 -20.82
CA LEU A 510 -16.54 -24.78 -21.06
C LEU A 510 -17.29 -25.36 -19.85
N VAL A 511 -16.84 -25.07 -18.63
CA VAL A 511 -17.54 -25.42 -17.38
C VAL A 511 -18.90 -24.72 -17.27
N GLN A 512 -19.00 -23.45 -17.66
CA GLN A 512 -20.31 -22.76 -17.70
C GLN A 512 -21.25 -23.42 -18.72
N ALA A 513 -20.74 -23.87 -19.87
CA ALA A 513 -21.53 -24.60 -20.86
C ALA A 513 -22.00 -25.96 -20.35
N LEU A 514 -21.15 -26.71 -19.64
CA LEU A 514 -21.55 -27.97 -18.97
C LEU A 514 -22.66 -27.73 -17.93
N ALA A 515 -22.52 -26.72 -17.09
CA ALA A 515 -23.54 -26.38 -16.08
C ALA A 515 -24.87 -25.92 -16.72
N TRP A 516 -24.81 -25.26 -17.87
CA TRP A 516 -26.02 -24.91 -18.64
C TRP A 516 -26.71 -26.17 -19.18
N LEU A 517 -25.95 -27.11 -19.73
CA LEU A 517 -26.48 -28.37 -20.27
C LEU A 517 -27.11 -29.23 -19.16
N ASP A 518 -26.45 -29.32 -18.02
CA ASP A 518 -26.96 -29.99 -16.81
C ASP A 518 -28.30 -29.39 -16.35
N GLN A 519 -28.40 -28.06 -16.35
CA GLN A 519 -29.65 -27.36 -16.05
C GLN A 519 -30.76 -27.71 -17.06
N GLN A 520 -30.46 -27.89 -18.35
CA GLN A 520 -31.49 -28.28 -19.33
C GLN A 520 -32.01 -29.70 -19.10
N VAL A 521 -31.14 -30.62 -18.68
CA VAL A 521 -31.49 -32.04 -18.46
C VAL A 521 -32.22 -32.22 -17.13
N HIS A 522 -31.72 -31.60 -16.05
CA HIS A 522 -32.21 -31.82 -14.68
C HIS A 522 -33.07 -30.69 -14.13
N GLY A 523 -33.20 -29.56 -14.86
CA GLY A 523 -34.04 -28.42 -14.48
C GLY A 523 -33.51 -27.57 -13.32
N LYS A 524 -32.39 -27.95 -12.69
CA LYS A 524 -31.81 -27.26 -11.53
C LYS A 524 -30.56 -26.48 -11.93
N ARG A 525 -30.50 -25.20 -11.55
CA ARG A 525 -29.31 -24.36 -11.75
C ARG A 525 -28.44 -24.37 -10.50
N PRO A 526 -27.16 -24.79 -10.56
CA PRO A 526 -26.24 -24.65 -9.43
C PRO A 526 -25.74 -23.21 -9.30
N ASP A 527 -25.67 -22.66 -8.08
CA ASP A 527 -25.09 -21.32 -7.86
C ASP A 527 -23.56 -21.34 -8.00
N LYS A 528 -22.93 -22.45 -7.60
CA LYS A 528 -21.48 -22.69 -7.67
C LYS A 528 -21.23 -24.00 -8.40
N ILE A 529 -20.22 -24.01 -9.27
CA ILE A 529 -19.83 -25.18 -10.06
C ILE A 529 -18.46 -25.65 -9.54
N PRO A 530 -18.37 -26.85 -8.93
CA PRO A 530 -17.11 -27.39 -8.42
C PRO A 530 -16.21 -27.83 -9.57
N TYR A 531 -14.90 -27.68 -9.42
CA TYR A 531 -13.90 -28.25 -10.32
C TYR A 531 -12.65 -28.70 -9.55
N PRO A 532 -11.95 -29.75 -10.01
CA PRO A 532 -10.69 -30.16 -9.41
C PRO A 532 -9.60 -29.13 -9.71
N SER A 533 -8.85 -28.77 -8.67
CA SER A 533 -7.78 -27.79 -8.73
C SER A 533 -6.48 -28.39 -8.23
N ASN A 534 -5.37 -28.10 -8.93
CA ASN A 534 -4.02 -28.55 -8.59
C ASN A 534 -3.35 -27.65 -7.55
N THR A 535 -4.17 -26.98 -6.73
CA THR A 535 -3.73 -26.10 -5.67
C THR A 535 -4.24 -26.62 -4.33
N SER A 536 -3.53 -26.30 -3.25
CA SER A 536 -3.91 -26.72 -1.91
C SER A 536 -5.25 -26.14 -1.47
N THR A 537 -5.89 -26.79 -0.49
CA THR A 537 -7.12 -26.25 0.13
C THR A 537 -6.83 -24.94 0.84
N PHE A 538 -5.67 -24.84 1.51
CA PHE A 538 -5.23 -23.61 2.16
C PHE A 538 -5.15 -22.42 1.18
N TYR A 539 -4.52 -22.59 0.02
CA TYR A 539 -4.37 -21.53 -0.97
C TYR A 539 -5.71 -21.17 -1.64
N GLN A 540 -6.55 -22.15 -1.96
CA GLN A 540 -7.90 -21.88 -2.49
C GLN A 540 -8.77 -21.09 -1.52
N ASN A 541 -8.72 -21.42 -0.22
CA ASN A 541 -9.47 -20.69 0.79
C ASN A 541 -8.95 -19.25 0.94
N ALA A 542 -7.64 -19.04 0.83
CA ALA A 542 -7.06 -17.69 0.79
C ALA A 542 -7.56 -16.88 -0.42
N LEU A 543 -7.58 -17.47 -1.62
CA LEU A 543 -8.13 -16.83 -2.82
C LEU A 543 -9.63 -16.50 -2.66
N ALA A 544 -10.39 -17.38 -2.01
CA ALA A 544 -11.81 -17.15 -1.73
C ALA A 544 -12.03 -15.98 -0.76
N LEU A 545 -11.17 -15.80 0.25
CA LEU A 545 -11.22 -14.68 1.18
C LEU A 545 -10.94 -13.33 0.50
N ASP A 546 -10.09 -13.30 -0.52
CA ASP A 546 -9.79 -12.09 -1.30
C ASP A 546 -10.95 -11.66 -2.22
N GLY A 547 -11.84 -12.59 -2.57
CA GLY A 547 -13.06 -12.29 -3.34
C GLY A 547 -12.80 -11.65 -4.71
N GLY A 548 -11.66 -11.96 -5.34
CA GLY A 548 -11.27 -11.45 -6.66
C GLY A 548 -10.76 -10.00 -6.69
N LYS A 549 -10.40 -9.43 -5.53
CA LYS A 549 -9.73 -8.12 -5.41
C LYS A 549 -8.20 -8.30 -5.42
N VAL A 550 -7.47 -7.21 -5.15
CA VAL A 550 -6.01 -7.26 -4.90
C VAL A 550 -5.73 -8.34 -3.85
N LYS A 551 -4.77 -9.23 -4.14
CA LYS A 551 -4.39 -10.32 -3.24
C LYS A 551 -3.94 -9.76 -1.90
N TYR A 552 -4.59 -10.21 -0.84
CA TYR A 552 -4.18 -9.93 0.54
C TYR A 552 -3.99 -11.26 1.25
N TRP A 553 -5.05 -12.06 1.40
CA TRP A 553 -4.95 -13.39 1.99
C TRP A 553 -4.09 -14.32 1.14
N ALA A 554 -4.24 -14.27 -0.19
CA ALA A 554 -3.49 -15.12 -1.11
C ALA A 554 -2.12 -14.53 -1.49
N ALA A 555 -1.65 -13.48 -0.82
CA ALA A 555 -0.28 -12.99 -0.98
C ALA A 555 0.71 -13.99 -0.37
N ASP A 556 1.88 -14.13 -0.99
CA ASP A 556 2.85 -15.16 -0.63
C ASP A 556 3.36 -15.01 0.81
N CYS A 557 3.68 -13.78 1.21
CA CYS A 557 4.10 -13.47 2.58
C CYS A 557 3.00 -13.75 3.62
N GLU A 558 1.73 -13.53 3.28
CA GLU A 558 0.58 -13.79 4.16
C GLU A 558 0.26 -15.29 4.27
N LEU A 559 0.52 -16.07 3.21
CA LEU A 559 0.47 -17.52 3.26
C LEU A 559 1.61 -18.09 4.11
N PHE A 560 2.83 -17.59 3.91
CA PHE A 560 4.00 -17.96 4.70
C PHE A 560 3.78 -17.64 6.19
N ALA A 561 3.40 -16.41 6.52
CA ALA A 561 3.20 -15.99 7.91
C ALA A 561 2.14 -16.84 8.64
N ARG A 562 1.03 -17.21 7.97
CA ARG A 562 0.00 -18.10 8.55
C ARG A 562 0.46 -19.55 8.66
N ALA A 563 1.24 -20.04 7.69
CA ALA A 563 1.85 -21.37 7.77
C ALA A 563 2.83 -21.46 8.95
N PHE A 564 3.75 -20.49 9.06
CA PHE A 564 4.69 -20.35 10.16
C PHE A 564 3.99 -20.24 11.51
N GLU A 565 3.01 -19.33 11.64
CA GLU A 565 2.19 -19.18 12.84
C GLU A 565 1.53 -20.51 13.26
N SER A 566 0.95 -21.24 12.31
CA SER A 566 0.30 -22.52 12.58
C SER A 566 1.28 -23.62 13.03
N TYR A 567 2.51 -23.59 12.52
CA TYR A 567 3.59 -24.49 12.92
C TYR A 567 3.97 -24.24 14.39
N ILE A 568 4.18 -22.97 14.77
CA ILE A 568 4.51 -22.59 16.15
C ILE A 568 3.42 -23.05 17.13
N GLU A 569 2.13 -22.82 16.81
CA GLU A 569 1.05 -23.28 17.70
C GLU A 569 1.04 -24.80 17.85
N SER A 570 1.42 -25.54 16.80
CA SER A 570 1.41 -27.00 16.82
C SER A 570 2.59 -27.57 17.59
N LYS A 571 3.78 -26.99 17.46
CA LYS A 571 4.96 -27.37 18.26
C LYS A 571 4.76 -27.07 19.75
N LEU A 572 4.20 -25.92 20.10
CA LEU A 572 3.83 -25.63 21.50
C LEU A 572 2.90 -26.71 22.07
N LYS A 573 1.83 -27.06 21.33
CA LYS A 573 0.88 -28.09 21.78
C LYS A 573 1.52 -29.47 21.91
N GLN A 574 2.45 -29.83 21.02
CA GLN A 574 3.21 -31.09 21.10
C GLN A 574 4.09 -31.15 22.35
N GLU A 575 4.64 -30.02 22.78
CA GLU A 575 5.42 -29.88 24.02
C GLU A 575 4.54 -29.72 25.28
N GLY A 576 3.20 -29.74 25.15
CA GLY A 576 2.30 -29.48 26.27
C GLY A 576 2.27 -28.02 26.74
N ARG A 577 2.84 -27.11 25.95
CA ARG A 577 2.91 -25.67 26.22
C ARG A 577 1.77 -24.92 25.56
N LYS A 578 1.46 -23.74 26.09
CA LYS A 578 0.49 -22.79 25.53
C LYS A 578 1.02 -21.38 25.70
N SER A 579 0.94 -20.54 24.67
CA SER A 579 1.39 -19.15 24.73
C SER A 579 0.48 -18.25 23.88
N ASP A 580 -0.63 -17.79 24.46
CA ASP A 580 -1.67 -17.05 23.72
C ASP A 580 -1.25 -15.64 23.32
N TYR A 581 -0.12 -15.11 23.82
CA TYR A 581 0.47 -13.88 23.28
C TYR A 581 1.24 -14.18 21.99
N LEU A 582 1.92 -15.34 21.94
CA LEU A 582 2.66 -15.79 20.78
C LEU A 582 1.71 -16.15 19.63
N VAL A 583 0.78 -17.08 19.88
CA VAL A 583 -0.13 -17.61 18.86
C VAL A 583 -1.37 -18.27 19.47
N VAL A 584 -2.52 -18.10 18.83
CA VAL A 584 -3.75 -18.85 19.13
C VAL A 584 -4.67 -18.91 17.92
N GLY A 585 -5.39 -20.02 17.75
CA GLY A 585 -6.55 -20.11 16.85
C GLY A 585 -6.23 -20.38 15.38
N THR A 586 -5.22 -21.21 15.09
CA THR A 586 -4.78 -21.54 13.72
C THR A 586 -5.43 -22.78 13.13
N THR A 587 -6.63 -23.17 13.60
CA THR A 587 -7.32 -24.42 13.17
C THR A 587 -8.55 -24.17 12.30
N ASP A 588 -8.84 -22.93 11.93
CA ASP A 588 -9.95 -22.62 11.02
C ASP A 588 -9.52 -22.84 9.56
N ILE A 589 -10.09 -23.88 8.93
CA ILE A 589 -9.80 -24.27 7.54
C ILE A 589 -9.94 -23.12 6.53
N ARG A 590 -10.78 -22.11 6.82
CA ARG A 590 -10.97 -20.95 5.94
C ARG A 590 -9.72 -20.08 5.82
N ALA A 591 -8.88 -20.07 6.86
CA ALA A 591 -7.74 -19.17 6.94
C ALA A 591 -6.41 -19.87 7.24
N TYR A 592 -6.40 -21.16 7.57
CA TYR A 592 -5.20 -21.91 7.96
C TYR A 592 -5.13 -23.30 7.34
N PRO A 593 -3.92 -23.85 7.15
CA PRO A 593 -3.77 -25.22 6.71
C PRO A 593 -4.28 -26.20 7.78
N CYS A 594 -5.00 -27.23 7.35
CA CYS A 594 -5.62 -28.23 8.23
C CYS A 594 -5.37 -29.67 7.74
N GLY A 595 -5.52 -30.67 8.62
CA GLY A 595 -5.40 -32.07 8.22
C GLY A 595 -4.02 -32.45 7.70
N GLU A 596 -3.97 -33.14 6.55
CA GLU A 596 -2.72 -33.68 6.00
C GLU A 596 -1.84 -32.61 5.35
N GLU A 597 -2.44 -31.62 4.66
CA GLU A 597 -1.68 -30.47 4.12
C GLU A 597 -0.94 -29.71 5.23
N ARG A 598 -1.55 -29.61 6.43
CA ARG A 598 -0.92 -28.98 7.59
C ARG A 598 0.36 -29.69 8.01
N LYS A 599 0.34 -31.03 8.07
CA LYS A 599 1.51 -31.81 8.46
C LYS A 599 2.64 -31.65 7.44
N ASN A 600 2.33 -31.79 6.15
CA ASN A 600 3.30 -31.60 5.08
C ASN A 600 3.92 -30.18 5.11
N ILE A 601 3.09 -29.14 5.26
CA ILE A 601 3.56 -27.76 5.40
C ILE A 601 4.46 -27.63 6.64
N HIS A 602 4.09 -28.23 7.78
CA HIS A 602 4.88 -28.16 9.01
C HIS A 602 6.25 -28.83 8.89
N GLU A 603 6.33 -29.96 8.20
CA GLU A 603 7.62 -30.60 7.88
C GLU A 603 8.50 -29.68 7.04
N LYS A 604 7.92 -28.98 6.05
CA LYS A 604 8.66 -28.00 5.23
C LYS A 604 9.08 -26.75 6.02
N VAL A 605 8.24 -26.27 6.93
CA VAL A 605 8.60 -25.18 7.85
C VAL A 605 9.78 -25.62 8.73
N GLU A 606 9.75 -26.84 9.29
CA GLU A 606 10.81 -27.36 10.14
C GLU A 606 12.16 -27.43 9.40
N ILE A 607 12.16 -27.87 8.14
CA ILE A 607 13.35 -27.85 7.27
C ILE A 607 13.86 -26.41 7.08
N LEU A 608 12.98 -25.47 6.73
CA LEU A 608 13.36 -24.07 6.56
C LEU A 608 13.97 -23.49 7.85
N ILE A 609 13.34 -23.73 9.01
CA ILE A 609 13.84 -23.22 10.29
C ILE A 609 15.20 -23.79 10.63
N LYS A 610 15.45 -25.07 10.35
CA LYS A 610 16.76 -25.68 10.55
C LYS A 610 17.84 -24.96 9.75
N GLU A 611 17.61 -24.69 8.47
CA GLU A 611 18.57 -23.96 7.63
C GLU A 611 18.74 -22.51 8.08
N VAL A 612 17.63 -21.82 8.39
CA VAL A 612 17.61 -20.42 8.82
C VAL A 612 18.26 -20.23 10.20
N SER A 613 18.14 -21.20 11.11
CA SER A 613 18.74 -21.12 12.45
C SER A 613 20.25 -20.92 12.43
N THR A 614 20.92 -21.37 11.37
CA THR A 614 22.37 -21.18 11.18
C THR A 614 22.76 -19.74 10.79
N LEU A 615 21.78 -18.96 10.34
CA LEU A 615 21.94 -17.57 9.92
C LEU A 615 21.55 -16.56 10.99
N LEU A 616 20.80 -17.01 12.00
CA LEU A 616 20.30 -16.24 13.13
C LEU A 616 21.27 -16.29 14.32
#